data_AF-A0A3A6P5J6-F1
#
_entry.id   AF-A0A3A6P5J6-F1
#
_cell.length_a   1.000
_cell.length_b   1.000
_cell.length_c   1.000
_cell.angle_alpha   90.00
_cell.angle_beta   90.00
_cell.angle_gamma   90.00
#
_symmetry.space_group_name_H-M   'P 1'
#
loop_
_entity.id
_entity.type
_entity.pdbx_description
1 polymer ?
#
loop_
_entity_poly.entity_id
_entity_poly.type
_entity_poly.pdbx_seq_one_letter_code
_entity_poly.pdbx_strand_id
1 'polypeptide(L)'
;MGHGPKARRFASAVVSPVMLFWLLSLAWLALPGAYARAEPSDQEKLKAVYKMYADYKADFPGVPDVSPKQAMELLKQGQVVFVDARPADERQVAMLPQAISQEEFLRDPAKYREKTVIAYCTISYRSGVLASKLRKKGVEIYNLRGGLLAWVHEGGKVYDQKGPTKRIHVYGRRWNLPPKGYEAVW
;
A
#
# COMPACT_ATOMS: atom_id res chain seq x y z
N MET A 1 -21.89 -65.51 -74.46
CA MET A 1 -20.85 -65.97 -75.43
C MET A 1 -19.71 -64.98 -75.31
N GLY A 2 -18.50 -65.28 -74.86
CA GLY A 2 -17.72 -66.51 -74.89
C GLY A 2 -16.35 -66.13 -75.47
N HIS A 3 -15.28 -66.32 -74.67
CA HIS A 3 -13.85 -66.27 -75.04
C HIS A 3 -13.23 -64.87 -75.15
N GLY A 4 -12.07 -64.57 -74.56
CA GLY A 4 -11.11 -65.43 -73.87
C GLY A 4 -9.99 -64.59 -73.21
N PRO A 5 -9.08 -65.22 -72.46
CA PRO A 5 -8.00 -64.54 -71.75
C PRO A 5 -6.71 -64.54 -72.58
N LYS A 6 -5.91 -63.47 -72.46
CA LYS A 6 -4.48 -63.51 -72.81
C LYS A 6 -3.63 -62.81 -71.75
N ALA A 7 -2.73 -63.62 -71.17
CA ALA A 7 -1.61 -63.25 -70.30
C ALA A 7 -0.51 -62.49 -71.10
N ARG A 8 0.53 -61.85 -70.54
CA ARG A 8 1.48 -62.22 -69.47
C ARG A 8 2.32 -60.98 -69.04
N ARG A 9 2.72 -60.97 -67.74
CA ARG A 9 4.04 -60.65 -67.10
C ARG A 9 4.85 -59.45 -67.64
N PHE A 10 5.44 -58.55 -66.85
CA PHE A 10 6.39 -58.59 -65.72
C PHE A 10 6.40 -57.13 -65.13
N ALA A 11 6.85 -56.71 -63.95
CA ALA A 11 7.78 -57.24 -62.97
C ALA A 11 7.51 -56.56 -61.60
N SER A 12 7.67 -57.33 -60.53
CA SER A 12 8.23 -57.01 -59.20
C SER A 12 8.29 -55.55 -58.69
N ALA A 13 7.67 -55.31 -57.54
CA ALA A 13 8.41 -55.07 -56.29
C ALA A 13 7.51 -55.32 -55.07
N VAL A 14 7.84 -56.35 -54.29
CA VAL A 14 7.37 -56.56 -52.93
C VAL A 14 8.41 -55.91 -52.02
N VAL A 15 8.00 -54.98 -51.17
CA VAL A 15 8.72 -54.69 -49.92
C VAL A 15 7.69 -54.71 -48.79
N SER A 16 7.93 -55.63 -47.87
CA SER A 16 7.12 -55.95 -46.69
C SER A 16 7.30 -54.92 -45.56
N PRO A 17 6.46 -54.95 -44.51
CA PRO A 17 6.22 -53.88 -43.55
C PRO A 17 7.11 -54.00 -42.30
N VAL A 18 7.75 -52.90 -41.85
CA VAL A 18 8.31 -52.82 -40.50
C VAL A 18 8.30 -51.36 -40.01
N MET A 19 7.59 -51.16 -38.89
CA MET A 19 7.77 -50.13 -37.85
C MET A 19 8.03 -48.68 -38.24
N LEU A 20 7.09 -47.80 -37.88
CA LEU A 20 7.37 -46.81 -36.82
C LEU A 20 6.07 -46.28 -36.19
N PHE A 21 5.62 -46.96 -35.13
CA PHE A 21 5.03 -46.23 -33.99
C PHE A 21 6.09 -45.23 -33.52
N TRP A 22 5.80 -43.94 -33.38
CA TRP A 22 6.26 -43.06 -32.29
C TRP A 22 5.59 -41.68 -32.43
N LEU A 23 4.80 -41.35 -31.39
CA LEU A 23 4.46 -40.00 -30.87
C LEU A 23 3.34 -39.19 -31.51
N LEU A 24 2.11 -39.58 -31.14
CA LEU A 24 1.22 -38.62 -30.46
C LEU A 24 1.91 -38.14 -29.18
N SER A 25 2.40 -36.90 -29.13
CA SER A 25 2.41 -36.10 -27.89
C SER A 25 3.00 -34.70 -28.07
N LEU A 26 2.27 -33.72 -27.51
CA LEU A 26 2.76 -32.49 -26.89
C LEU A 26 3.25 -31.36 -27.80
N ALA A 27 2.32 -30.46 -28.13
CA ALA A 27 2.60 -29.04 -28.07
C ALA A 27 1.34 -28.24 -27.73
N TRP A 28 0.69 -28.56 -26.61
CA TRP A 28 0.00 -27.51 -25.87
C TRP A 28 1.11 -26.67 -25.22
N LEU A 29 1.65 -25.71 -25.98
CA LEU A 29 2.46 -24.63 -25.44
C LEU A 29 1.52 -23.69 -24.66
N ALA A 30 0.95 -24.20 -23.58
CA ALA A 30 0.49 -23.36 -22.49
C ALA A 30 1.76 -22.80 -21.86
N LEU A 31 2.18 -21.62 -22.32
CA LEU A 31 3.09 -20.80 -21.53
C LEU A 31 2.36 -20.49 -20.22
N PRO A 32 2.75 -21.04 -19.06
CA PRO A 32 2.32 -20.48 -17.80
C PRO A 32 3.25 -19.28 -17.58
N GLY A 33 3.07 -18.26 -18.42
CA GLY A 33 3.51 -16.92 -18.10
C GLY A 33 2.61 -16.49 -16.97
N ALA A 34 2.96 -16.89 -15.73
CA ALA A 34 2.43 -16.25 -14.56
C ALA A 34 2.73 -14.76 -14.73
N TYR A 35 1.73 -14.00 -15.15
CA TYR A 35 1.78 -12.55 -15.13
C TYR A 35 1.93 -12.17 -13.66
N ALA A 36 3.17 -12.10 -13.18
CA ALA A 36 3.47 -11.46 -11.92
C ALA A 36 2.90 -10.06 -12.04
N ARG A 37 1.83 -9.79 -11.29
CA ARG A 37 1.16 -8.49 -11.33
C ARG A 37 2.23 -7.45 -10.98
N ALA A 38 2.45 -6.50 -11.88
CA ALA A 38 3.39 -5.43 -11.62
C ALA A 38 3.03 -4.75 -10.29
N GLU A 39 4.05 -4.48 -9.47
CA GLU A 39 3.87 -3.74 -8.22
C GLU A 39 3.16 -2.41 -8.49
N PRO A 40 2.16 -2.01 -7.66
CA PRO A 40 1.47 -0.75 -7.85
C PRO A 40 2.43 0.44 -7.80
N SER A 41 2.21 1.42 -8.67
CA SER A 41 2.91 2.71 -8.65
C SER A 41 2.63 3.48 -7.36
N ASP A 42 3.51 4.43 -7.02
CA ASP A 42 3.31 5.28 -5.84
C ASP A 42 2.01 6.08 -5.92
N GLN A 43 1.62 6.50 -7.12
CA GLN A 43 0.35 7.20 -7.34
C GLN A 43 -0.86 6.28 -7.07
N GLU A 44 -0.80 5.00 -7.46
CA GLU A 44 -1.84 4.02 -7.15
C GLU A 44 -1.91 3.71 -5.66
N LYS A 45 -0.75 3.58 -5.00
CA LYS A 45 -0.68 3.40 -3.54
C LYS A 45 -1.26 4.61 -2.80
N LEU A 46 -0.94 5.84 -3.21
CA LEU A 46 -1.50 7.05 -2.62
C LEU A 46 -3.02 7.14 -2.85
N LYS A 47 -3.51 6.77 -4.04
CA LYS A 47 -4.95 6.66 -4.30
C LYS A 47 -5.61 5.65 -3.36
N ALA A 48 -4.99 4.50 -3.14
CA ALA A 48 -5.49 3.49 -2.19
C ALA A 48 -5.52 4.03 -0.76
N VAL A 49 -4.46 4.73 -0.32
CA VAL A 49 -4.41 5.39 1.00
C VAL A 49 -5.58 6.35 1.19
N TYR A 50 -5.81 7.26 0.25
CA TYR A 50 -6.91 8.22 0.36
C TYR A 50 -8.28 7.56 0.25
N LYS A 51 -8.42 6.51 -0.56
CA LYS A 51 -9.67 5.74 -0.61
C LYS A 51 -9.97 5.10 0.74
N MET A 52 -9.02 4.37 1.32
CA MET A 52 -9.20 3.74 2.63
C MET A 52 -9.50 4.78 3.71
N TYR A 53 -8.80 5.92 3.67
CA TYR A 53 -9.07 7.01 4.61
C TYR A 53 -10.48 7.60 4.44
N ALA A 54 -10.98 7.76 3.21
CA ALA A 54 -12.33 8.24 2.97
C ALA A 54 -13.40 7.32 3.59
N ASP A 55 -13.19 6.01 3.50
CA ASP A 55 -14.08 5.02 4.12
C ASP A 55 -14.07 5.17 5.66
N TYR A 56 -12.90 5.38 6.28
CA TYR A 56 -12.78 5.66 7.73
C TYR A 56 -13.35 7.02 8.16
N LYS A 57 -13.25 8.04 7.29
CA LYS A 57 -13.68 9.40 7.58
C LYS A 57 -15.18 9.48 7.90
N ALA A 58 -15.97 8.56 7.35
CA ALA A 58 -17.41 8.47 7.59
C ALA A 58 -17.77 8.34 9.09
N ASP A 59 -16.88 7.80 9.92
CA ASP A 59 -17.11 7.63 11.36
C ASP A 59 -16.90 8.93 12.18
N PHE A 60 -16.28 9.95 11.57
CA PHE A 60 -15.98 11.24 12.22
C PHE A 60 -16.10 12.43 11.24
N PRO A 61 -17.29 12.64 10.63
CA PRO A 61 -17.47 13.61 9.55
C PRO A 61 -17.22 15.06 9.98
N GLY A 62 -17.42 15.40 11.27
CA GLY A 62 -17.23 16.75 11.81
C GLY A 62 -15.79 17.10 12.21
N VAL A 63 -14.82 16.20 12.02
CA VAL A 63 -13.41 16.51 12.30
C VAL A 63 -12.81 17.24 11.09
N PRO A 64 -12.15 18.39 11.22
CA PRO A 64 -11.47 19.03 10.11
C PRO A 64 -10.15 18.31 9.80
N ASP A 65 -9.80 18.27 8.52
CA ASP A 65 -8.55 17.67 8.05
C ASP A 65 -7.54 18.74 7.65
N VAL A 66 -6.26 18.45 7.88
CA VAL A 66 -5.14 19.20 7.30
C VAL A 66 -4.41 18.28 6.31
N SER A 67 -4.11 18.77 5.12
CA SER A 67 -3.34 17.99 4.14
C SER A 67 -1.86 17.89 4.53
N PRO A 68 -1.12 16.85 4.11
CA PRO A 68 0.31 16.76 4.38
C PRO A 68 1.12 17.98 3.96
N LYS A 69 0.82 18.58 2.79
CA LYS A 69 1.51 19.79 2.31
C LYS A 69 1.29 20.98 3.22
N GLN A 70 0.05 21.22 3.65
CA GLN A 70 -0.25 22.28 4.60
C GLN A 70 0.41 22.03 5.97
N ALA A 71 0.37 20.78 6.45
CA ALA A 71 1.03 20.39 7.70
C ALA A 71 2.55 20.60 7.65
N MET A 72 3.20 20.28 6.53
CA MET A 72 4.62 20.57 6.32
C MET A 72 4.93 22.06 6.31
N GLU A 73 4.03 22.89 5.79
CA GLU A 73 4.20 24.34 5.82
C GLU A 73 4.11 24.90 7.25
N LEU A 74 3.10 24.46 8.01
CA LEU A 74 2.99 24.80 9.43
C LEU A 74 4.22 24.33 10.25
N LEU A 75 4.78 23.17 9.88
CA LEU A 75 6.02 22.66 10.48
C LEU A 75 7.21 23.59 10.22
N LYS A 76 7.41 24.05 8.99
CA LYS A 76 8.50 25.00 8.66
C LYS A 76 8.35 26.31 9.43
N GLN A 77 7.12 26.75 9.67
CA GLN A 77 6.81 27.98 10.41
C GLN A 77 6.87 27.80 11.94
N GLY A 78 7.07 26.57 12.44
CA GLY A 78 7.06 26.27 13.88
C GLY A 78 5.67 26.34 14.54
N GLN A 79 4.60 26.39 13.74
CA GLN A 79 3.23 26.64 14.18
C GLN A 79 2.40 25.38 14.43
N VAL A 80 3.03 24.20 14.37
CA VAL A 80 2.35 22.91 14.50
C VAL A 80 2.87 22.12 15.70
N VAL A 81 1.99 21.32 16.29
CA VAL A 81 2.36 20.15 17.07
C VAL A 81 1.67 18.92 16.49
N PHE A 82 2.45 17.87 16.24
CA PHE A 82 1.92 16.59 15.79
C PHE A 82 1.67 15.66 16.98
N VAL A 83 0.47 15.09 17.05
CA VAL A 83 0.08 14.13 18.08
C VAL A 83 -0.01 12.74 17.46
N ASP A 84 0.90 11.85 17.81
CA ASP A 84 0.93 10.48 17.32
C ASP A 84 0.01 9.58 18.17
N ALA A 85 -1.10 9.16 17.56
CA ALA A 85 -2.10 8.29 18.18
C ALA A 85 -1.80 6.80 18.02
N ARG A 86 -0.61 6.42 17.52
CA ARG A 86 -0.16 5.03 17.41
C ARG A 86 0.47 4.55 18.72
N PRO A 87 0.47 3.23 19.02
CA PRO A 87 1.13 2.66 20.19
C PRO A 87 2.66 2.81 20.11
N ALA A 88 3.32 2.61 21.26
CA ALA A 88 4.73 2.95 21.44
C ALA A 88 5.69 2.19 20.52
N ASP A 89 5.42 0.92 20.24
CA ASP A 89 6.16 0.07 19.29
C ASP A 89 6.11 0.64 17.86
N GLU A 90 4.95 1.08 17.38
CA GLU A 90 4.82 1.73 16.07
C GLU A 90 5.56 3.07 16.01
N ARG A 91 5.55 3.82 17.12
CA ARG A 91 6.26 5.11 17.24
C ARG A 91 7.78 4.92 17.25
N GLN A 92 8.28 3.87 17.91
CA GLN A 92 9.72 3.55 17.94
C GLN A 92 10.30 3.26 16.55
N VAL A 93 9.48 2.76 15.61
CA VAL A 93 9.92 2.53 14.22
C VAL A 93 10.21 3.86 13.51
N ALA A 94 9.24 4.79 13.56
CA ALA A 94 9.40 6.13 13.01
C ALA A 94 8.23 7.02 13.43
N MET A 95 8.46 8.32 13.61
CA MET A 95 7.46 9.36 13.88
C MET A 95 7.61 10.53 12.90
N LEU A 96 6.57 11.37 12.80
CA LEU A 96 6.70 12.69 12.18
C LEU A 96 7.70 13.57 12.95
N PRO A 97 8.31 14.58 12.30
CA PRO A 97 9.29 15.44 12.95
C PRO A 97 8.69 16.12 14.19
N GLN A 98 9.38 16.01 15.32
CA GLN A 98 9.00 16.64 16.60
C GLN A 98 7.61 16.24 17.12
N ALA A 99 7.06 15.11 16.66
CA ALA A 99 5.78 14.62 17.16
C ALA A 99 5.87 14.17 18.62
N ILE A 100 4.79 14.38 19.36
CA ILE A 100 4.60 13.89 20.73
C ILE A 100 3.59 12.75 20.73
N SER A 101 3.58 11.93 21.79
CA SER A 101 2.57 10.90 21.90
C SER A 101 1.21 11.47 22.28
N GLN A 102 0.14 10.72 21.96
CA GLN A 102 -1.19 10.99 22.49
C GLN A 102 -1.19 11.12 24.02
N GLU A 103 -0.48 10.24 24.73
CA GLU A 103 -0.42 10.28 26.19
C GLU A 103 0.21 11.58 26.69
N GLU A 104 1.27 12.06 26.05
CA GLU A 104 1.89 13.34 26.38
C GLU A 104 0.96 14.52 26.16
N PHE A 105 0.31 14.58 24.99
CA PHE A 105 -0.64 15.64 24.67
C PHE A 105 -1.80 15.70 25.68
N LEU A 106 -2.33 14.53 26.07
CA LEU A 106 -3.49 14.45 26.98
C LEU A 106 -3.19 14.86 28.42
N ARG A 107 -1.92 14.92 28.85
CA ARG A 107 -1.57 15.40 30.20
C ARG A 107 -1.87 16.89 30.38
N ASP A 108 -1.62 17.68 29.34
CA ASP A 108 -1.88 19.11 29.34
C ASP A 108 -2.11 19.63 27.90
N PRO A 109 -3.33 19.49 27.36
CA PRO A 109 -3.66 20.02 26.03
C PRO A 109 -3.51 21.54 25.94
N ALA A 110 -3.72 22.26 27.05
CA ALA A 110 -3.71 23.73 27.08
C ALA A 110 -2.32 24.31 26.82
N LYS A 111 -1.25 23.55 27.08
CA LYS A 111 0.14 23.86 26.69
C LYS A 111 0.32 24.11 25.20
N TYR A 112 -0.53 23.51 24.36
CA TYR A 112 -0.37 23.53 22.91
C TYR A 112 -1.37 24.43 22.18
N ARG A 113 -2.19 25.20 22.92
CA ARG A 113 -3.29 26.02 22.37
C ARG A 113 -2.86 27.10 21.37
N GLU A 114 -1.60 27.52 21.41
CA GLU A 114 -1.04 28.53 20.49
C GLU A 114 -0.49 27.91 19.20
N LYS A 115 -0.57 26.58 19.06
CA LYS A 115 -0.15 25.84 17.87
C LYS A 115 -1.35 25.18 17.22
N THR A 116 -1.24 24.94 15.91
CA THR A 116 -2.14 24.03 15.21
C THR A 116 -1.85 22.61 15.68
N VAL A 117 -2.78 22.01 16.43
CA VAL A 117 -2.65 20.62 16.90
C VAL A 117 -3.17 19.68 15.82
N ILE A 118 -2.30 18.80 15.30
CA ILE A 118 -2.65 17.83 14.25
C ILE A 118 -2.40 16.41 14.77
N ALA A 119 -3.46 15.65 14.98
CA ALA A 119 -3.35 14.24 15.29
C ALA A 119 -3.12 13.41 14.01
N TYR A 120 -2.30 12.37 14.11
CA TYR A 120 -2.10 11.41 13.03
C TYR A 120 -1.96 9.99 13.58
N CYS A 121 -2.18 9.03 12.70
CA CYS A 121 -1.72 7.65 12.87
C CYS A 121 -1.31 7.12 11.49
N THR A 122 -1.31 5.80 11.27
CA THR A 122 -0.86 5.20 9.99
C THR A 122 -1.66 5.70 8.78
N ILE A 123 -3.00 5.66 8.86
CA ILE A 123 -3.93 6.11 7.79
C ILE A 123 -4.98 7.11 8.27
N SER A 124 -4.87 7.55 9.52
CA SER A 124 -5.76 8.54 10.15
C SER A 124 -7.15 8.11 10.61
N TYR A 125 -7.34 6.82 10.91
CA TYR A 125 -8.51 6.34 11.65
C TYR A 125 -8.42 6.64 13.17
N ARG A 126 -7.42 6.08 13.88
CA ARG A 126 -7.23 6.26 15.34
C ARG A 126 -7.18 7.73 15.74
N SER A 127 -6.45 8.54 14.97
CA SER A 127 -6.34 9.98 15.18
C SER A 127 -7.63 10.74 14.87
N GLY A 128 -8.42 10.30 13.89
CA GLY A 128 -9.75 10.85 13.63
C GLY A 128 -10.72 10.61 14.79
N VAL A 129 -10.70 9.40 15.37
CA VAL A 129 -11.46 9.08 16.58
C VAL A 129 -11.00 9.92 17.78
N LEU A 130 -9.68 10.07 17.98
CA LEU A 130 -9.13 10.94 19.01
C LEU A 130 -9.59 12.39 18.84
N ALA A 131 -9.42 12.95 17.64
CA ALA A 131 -9.80 14.32 17.34
C ALA A 131 -11.30 14.56 17.54
N SER A 132 -12.15 13.62 17.10
CA SER A 132 -13.60 13.68 17.32
C SER A 132 -13.95 13.76 18.81
N LYS A 133 -13.32 12.91 19.64
CA LYS A 133 -13.53 12.91 21.10
C LYS A 133 -13.08 14.21 21.76
N LEU A 134 -11.93 14.74 21.35
CA LEU A 134 -11.36 15.95 21.93
C LEU A 134 -12.12 17.22 21.54
N ARG A 135 -12.56 17.33 20.28
CA ARG A 135 -13.39 18.45 19.82
C ARG A 135 -14.72 18.54 20.56
N LYS A 136 -15.35 17.40 20.89
CA LYS A 136 -16.55 17.35 21.75
C LYS A 136 -16.31 17.90 23.16
N LYS A 137 -15.05 17.97 23.60
CA LYS A 137 -14.63 18.56 24.89
C LYS A 137 -14.09 19.99 24.73
N GLY A 138 -14.27 20.62 23.57
CA GLY A 138 -13.80 21.99 23.30
C GLY A 138 -12.30 22.10 22.97
N VAL A 139 -11.59 20.98 22.80
CA VAL A 139 -10.17 21.02 22.38
C VAL A 139 -10.10 21.12 20.86
N GLU A 140 -9.52 22.20 20.36
CA GLU A 140 -9.27 22.36 18.92
C GLU A 140 -8.13 21.44 18.48
N ILE A 141 -8.46 20.53 17.57
CA ILE A 141 -7.52 19.57 17.00
C ILE A 141 -8.00 19.14 15.61
N TYR A 142 -7.04 18.88 14.74
CA TYR A 142 -7.22 18.49 13.34
C TYR A 142 -6.72 17.06 13.11
N ASN A 143 -7.18 16.42 12.05
CA ASN A 143 -6.68 15.12 11.62
C ASN A 143 -5.75 15.28 10.40
N LEU A 144 -4.61 14.59 10.39
CA LEU A 144 -3.73 14.59 9.22
C LEU A 144 -4.36 13.73 8.12
N ARG A 145 -4.76 14.31 6.99
CA ARG A 145 -5.46 13.57 5.94
C ARG A 145 -4.61 12.42 5.39
N GLY A 146 -5.08 11.18 5.50
CA GLY A 146 -4.38 9.97 5.04
C GLY A 146 -3.18 9.54 5.90
N GLY A 147 -2.92 10.23 7.01
CA GLY A 147 -1.95 9.82 8.03
C GLY A 147 -0.50 9.80 7.59
N LEU A 148 0.30 9.02 8.30
CA LEU A 148 1.73 8.82 8.06
C LEU A 148 2.01 8.34 6.62
N LEU A 149 1.14 7.51 6.06
CA LEU A 149 1.29 7.01 4.69
C LEU A 149 1.17 8.16 3.67
N ALA A 150 0.12 8.98 3.77
CA ALA A 150 0.00 10.14 2.88
C ALA A 150 1.12 11.17 3.11
N TRP A 151 1.59 11.33 4.35
CA TRP A 151 2.72 12.20 4.66
C TRP A 151 3.98 11.86 3.86
N VAL A 152 4.38 10.59 3.85
CA VAL A 152 5.60 10.18 3.15
C VAL A 152 5.46 10.17 1.63
N HIS A 153 4.26 9.90 1.11
CA HIS A 153 3.95 10.04 -0.33
C HIS A 153 4.11 11.49 -0.81
N GLU A 154 3.79 12.45 0.04
CA GLU A 154 3.88 13.88 -0.29
C GLU A 154 5.28 14.47 -0.01
N GLY A 155 6.28 13.61 0.25
CA GLY A 155 7.68 14.01 0.44
C GLY A 155 8.06 14.33 1.89
N GLY A 156 7.15 14.12 2.84
CA GLY A 156 7.42 14.27 4.26
C GLY A 156 8.44 13.24 4.77
N LYS A 157 9.37 13.69 5.64
CA LYS A 157 10.35 12.81 6.28
C LYS A 157 9.81 12.23 7.59
N VAL A 158 10.30 11.06 7.97
CA VAL A 158 10.02 10.42 9.25
C VAL A 158 11.32 10.10 9.98
N TYR A 159 11.26 10.00 11.30
CA TYR A 159 12.42 9.95 12.17
C TYR A 159 12.29 8.83 13.20
N ASP A 160 13.36 8.08 13.39
CA ASP A 160 13.54 7.21 14.55
C ASP A 160 14.49 7.88 15.57
N GLN A 161 14.91 7.12 16.59
CA GLN A 161 15.83 7.63 17.62
C GLN A 161 17.24 7.97 17.08
N LYS A 162 17.61 7.48 15.89
CA LYS A 162 18.92 7.68 15.25
C LYS A 162 18.87 8.79 14.19
N GLY A 163 17.69 9.21 13.75
CA GLY A 163 17.51 10.31 12.81
C GLY A 163 16.52 10.00 11.69
N PRO A 164 16.65 10.63 10.51
CA PRO A 164 15.79 10.35 9.38
C PRO A 164 15.84 8.88 8.97
N THR A 165 14.68 8.27 8.78
CA THR A 165 14.56 6.85 8.40
C THR A 165 13.57 6.67 7.26
N LYS A 166 13.65 5.53 6.59
CA LYS A 166 12.69 5.10 5.57
C LYS A 166 11.87 3.88 6.02
N ARG A 167 11.94 3.53 7.30
CA ARG A 167 11.14 2.45 7.90
C ARG A 167 9.82 3.01 8.42
N ILE A 168 8.73 2.31 8.16
CA ILE A 168 7.39 2.71 8.62
C ILE A 168 6.64 1.47 9.11
N HIS A 169 6.07 1.56 10.31
CA HIS A 169 5.16 0.52 10.77
C HIS A 169 3.80 0.62 10.08
N VAL A 170 3.32 -0.49 9.53
CA VAL A 170 1.98 -0.65 8.97
C VAL A 170 1.28 -1.82 9.66
N TYR A 171 -0.05 -1.89 9.62
CA TYR A 171 -0.79 -2.91 10.38
C TYR A 171 -0.64 -4.34 9.81
N GLY A 172 -0.16 -4.47 8.58
CA GLY A 172 0.06 -5.77 7.95
C GLY A 172 0.28 -5.65 6.44
N ARG A 173 0.46 -6.79 5.77
CA ARG A 173 0.79 -6.85 4.33
C ARG A 173 -0.18 -6.09 3.43
N ARG A 174 -1.48 -6.12 3.73
CA ARG A 174 -2.52 -5.39 2.97
C ARG A 174 -2.38 -3.86 3.07
N TRP A 175 -1.62 -3.38 4.04
CA TRP A 175 -1.37 -1.97 4.33
C TRP A 175 0.05 -1.54 3.93
N ASN A 176 0.78 -2.39 3.20
CA ASN A 176 2.06 -2.05 2.61
C ASN A 176 1.89 -1.08 1.42
N LEU A 177 1.48 0.14 1.75
CA LEU A 177 1.23 1.24 0.83
C LEU A 177 2.21 2.42 0.93
N PRO A 178 3.40 2.36 1.57
CA PRO A 178 4.32 3.48 1.49
C PRO A 178 4.92 3.60 0.07
N PRO A 179 5.46 4.78 -0.30
CA PRO A 179 6.07 4.97 -1.61
C PRO A 179 7.33 4.13 -1.77
N LYS A 180 7.78 3.95 -3.02
CA LYS A 180 8.99 3.21 -3.35
C LYS A 180 10.19 3.75 -2.56
N GLY A 181 10.99 2.82 -2.03
CA GLY A 181 12.18 3.13 -1.24
C GLY A 181 11.92 3.26 0.26
N TYR A 182 10.66 3.16 0.70
CA TYR A 182 10.33 2.93 2.10
C TYR A 182 10.17 1.43 2.39
N GLU A 183 10.56 1.04 3.60
CA GLU A 183 10.45 -0.31 4.13
C GLU A 183 9.27 -0.34 5.11
N ALA A 184 8.22 -1.09 4.78
CA ALA A 184 7.13 -1.37 5.70
C ALA A 184 7.51 -2.49 6.66
N VAL A 185 7.24 -2.29 7.95
CA VAL A 185 7.39 -3.31 9.01
C VAL A 185 6.03 -3.54 9.67
N TRP A 186 5.75 -4.78 10.10
CA TRP A 186 4.48 -5.20 10.71
C TRP A 186 4.64 -6.49 11.49
#